data_AF-A0A7X4GWX1-F1
#
_entry.id   AF-A0A7X4GWX1-F1
#
_cell.length_a   1.000
_cell.length_b   1.000
_cell.length_c   1.000
_cell.angle_alpha   90.00
_cell.angle_beta   90.00
_cell.angle_gamma   90.00
#
_symmetry.space_group_name_H-M   'P 1'
#
loop_
_entity.id
_entity.type
_entity.pdbx_description
1 polymer ?
#
loop_
_entity_poly.entity_id
_entity_poly.type
_entity_poly.pdbx_seq_one_letter_code
_entity_poly.pdbx_strand_id
1 'polypeptide(L)'
;MDQQKLRSLVFEKTGVKIDLDDPVFALVALNEAVLEETVERHVARIDAASQELAQQARLAGGANAVAHGSQRAAHEAAHDAPAHGSHGAAHAPGYVPTPAAGPVRPIATHSPAITPRELRLLAAAAGIALISALVVLGGQAAFRKPAPALSAEQAQALQRADKLEKALQNLDPKLRAQLPADLQK
;
A
#
# COMPACT_ATOMS: atom_id res chain seq x y z
N MET A 1 -21.44 -1.46 -6.63
CA MET A 1 -21.58 -0.29 -7.55
C MET A 1 -22.38 -0.68 -8.81
N ASP A 2 -23.17 0.23 -9.41
CA ASP A 2 -24.00 -0.06 -10.60
C ASP A 2 -23.14 -0.20 -11.88
N GLN A 3 -23.32 -1.32 -12.60
CA GLN A 3 -22.56 -1.67 -13.81
C GLN A 3 -22.75 -0.64 -14.94
N GLN A 4 -23.95 -0.08 -15.10
CA GLN A 4 -24.21 0.92 -16.15
C GLN A 4 -23.42 2.21 -15.89
N LYS A 5 -23.34 2.60 -14.63
CA LYS A 5 -22.59 3.78 -14.20
C LYS A 5 -21.08 3.62 -14.41
N LEU A 6 -20.55 2.41 -14.18
CA LEU A 6 -19.15 2.07 -14.46
C LEU A 6 -18.84 2.09 -15.95
N ARG A 7 -19.72 1.54 -16.80
CA ARG A 7 -19.56 1.60 -18.27
C ARG A 7 -19.43 3.03 -18.76
N SER A 8 -20.34 3.90 -18.33
CA SER A 8 -20.32 5.32 -18.69
C SER A 8 -19.04 6.00 -18.21
N LEU A 9 -18.63 5.76 -16.96
CA LEU A 9 -17.44 6.39 -16.39
C LEU A 9 -16.14 5.94 -17.09
N VAL A 10 -16.02 4.64 -17.41
CA VAL A 10 -14.84 4.14 -18.13
C VAL A 10 -14.84 4.65 -19.55
N PHE A 11 -15.99 4.64 -20.24
CA PHE A 11 -16.09 5.22 -21.58
C PHE A 11 -15.74 6.71 -21.61
N GLU A 12 -16.20 7.49 -20.63
CA GLU A 12 -15.89 8.93 -20.54
C GLU A 12 -14.41 9.19 -20.26
N LYS A 13 -13.76 8.38 -19.41
CA LYS A 13 -12.36 8.58 -19.02
C LYS A 13 -11.34 7.98 -19.99
N THR A 14 -11.69 6.89 -20.68
CA THR A 14 -10.75 6.13 -21.51
C THR A 14 -11.18 5.99 -22.96
N GLY A 15 -12.43 6.33 -23.29
CA GLY A 15 -13.03 6.11 -24.61
C GLY A 15 -13.39 4.65 -24.91
N VAL A 16 -13.13 3.73 -23.97
CA VAL A 16 -13.32 2.28 -24.18
C VAL A 16 -14.75 1.87 -23.83
N LYS A 17 -15.45 1.23 -24.78
CA LYS A 17 -16.77 0.61 -24.53
C LYS A 17 -16.57 -0.78 -23.95
N ILE A 18 -17.20 -1.04 -22.81
CA ILE A 18 -17.15 -2.32 -22.09
C ILE A 18 -18.53 -2.98 -22.22
N ASP A 19 -18.57 -4.28 -22.51
CA ASP A 19 -19.81 -5.08 -22.60
C ASP A 19 -20.16 -5.75 -21.27
N LEU A 20 -21.43 -6.10 -21.04
CA LEU A 20 -21.87 -6.63 -19.73
C LEU A 20 -21.13 -7.92 -19.31
N ASP A 21 -20.71 -8.74 -20.27
CA ASP A 21 -20.00 -9.99 -20.01
C ASP A 21 -18.48 -9.79 -19.84
N ASP A 22 -18.01 -8.54 -19.80
CA ASP A 22 -16.59 -8.23 -19.69
C ASP A 22 -16.04 -8.58 -18.30
N PRO A 23 -14.90 -9.29 -18.21
CA PRO A 23 -14.28 -9.64 -16.93
C PRO A 23 -13.93 -8.46 -16.04
N VAL A 24 -13.86 -7.23 -16.57
CA VAL A 24 -13.69 -6.00 -15.78
C VAL A 24 -14.78 -5.87 -14.71
N PHE A 25 -16.02 -6.27 -14.98
CA PHE A 25 -17.09 -6.22 -13.96
C PHE A 25 -16.86 -7.20 -12.82
N ALA A 26 -16.37 -8.40 -13.12
CA ALA A 26 -16.01 -9.38 -12.10
C ALA A 26 -14.86 -8.87 -11.21
N LEU A 27 -13.86 -8.21 -11.80
CA LEU A 27 -12.75 -7.61 -11.06
C LEU A 27 -13.20 -6.47 -10.16
N VAL A 28 -14.10 -5.61 -10.64
CA VAL A 28 -14.63 -4.50 -9.84
C VAL A 28 -15.48 -5.02 -8.69
N ALA A 29 -16.35 -6.02 -8.93
CA ALA A 29 -17.16 -6.64 -7.89
C ALA A 29 -16.30 -7.36 -6.83
N LEU A 30 -15.24 -8.06 -7.27
CA LEU A 30 -14.29 -8.70 -6.36
C LEU A 30 -13.55 -7.66 -5.52
N ASN A 31 -13.06 -6.58 -6.14
CA ASN A 31 -12.38 -5.51 -5.41
C ASN A 31 -13.31 -4.84 -4.40
N GLU A 32 -14.58 -4.60 -4.75
CA GLU A 32 -15.59 -4.03 -3.87
C GLU A 32 -15.80 -4.93 -2.63
N ALA A 33 -16.02 -6.23 -2.84
CA ALA A 33 -16.21 -7.18 -1.74
C ALA A 33 -14.97 -7.31 -0.84
N VAL A 34 -13.77 -7.38 -1.43
CA VAL A 34 -12.51 -7.48 -0.67
C VAL A 34 -12.23 -6.20 0.10
N LEU A 35 -12.50 -5.03 -0.49
CA LEU A 35 -12.35 -3.74 0.19
C LEU A 35 -13.30 -3.62 1.37
N GLU A 36 -14.57 -3.99 1.19
CA GLU A 36 -15.57 -3.98 2.25
C GLU A 36 -15.14 -4.88 3.42
N GLU A 37 -14.78 -6.14 3.15
CA GLU A 37 -14.29 -7.06 4.18
C GLU A 37 -13.02 -6.53 4.89
N THR A 38 -12.11 -5.94 4.13
CA THR A 38 -10.85 -5.43 4.68
C THR A 38 -11.08 -4.23 5.59
N VAL A 39 -11.99 -3.33 5.21
CA VAL A 39 -12.38 -2.17 6.01
C VAL A 39 -13.08 -2.63 7.28
N GLU A 40 -14.06 -3.53 7.19
CA GLU A 40 -14.74 -4.10 8.36
C GLU A 40 -13.73 -4.72 9.35
N ARG A 41 -12.81 -5.53 8.83
CA ARG A 41 -11.78 -6.20 9.65
C ARG A 41 -10.80 -5.20 10.28
N HIS A 42 -10.52 -4.07 9.62
CA HIS A 42 -9.70 -2.99 10.19
C HIS A 42 -10.44 -2.21 11.27
N VAL A 43 -11.71 -1.85 11.04
CA VAL A 43 -12.54 -1.17 12.04
C VAL A 43 -12.64 -2.03 13.30
N ALA A 44 -12.93 -3.33 13.15
CA ALA A 44 -12.99 -4.25 14.29
C ALA A 44 -11.67 -4.33 15.08
N ARG A 45 -10.52 -4.28 14.40
CA ARG A 45 -9.20 -4.24 15.08
C ARG A 45 -8.96 -2.93 15.80
N ILE A 46 -9.36 -1.79 15.22
CA ILE A 46 -9.22 -0.47 15.86
C ILE A 46 -10.11 -0.39 17.09
N ASP A 47 -11.33 -0.90 17.02
CA ASP A 47 -12.26 -0.92 18.15
C ASP A 47 -11.73 -1.78 19.30
N ALA A 48 -11.20 -2.97 19.00
CA ALA A 48 -10.55 -3.82 19.99
C ALA A 48 -9.35 -3.12 20.66
N ALA A 49 -8.46 -2.53 19.86
CA ALA A 49 -7.31 -1.79 20.39
C ALA A 49 -7.73 -0.57 21.22
N SER A 50 -8.81 0.12 20.82
CA SER A 50 -9.36 1.25 21.55
C SER A 50 -9.97 0.83 22.89
N GLN A 51 -10.64 -0.33 22.94
CA GLN A 51 -11.16 -0.89 24.19
C GLN A 51 -10.04 -1.30 25.14
N GLU A 52 -8.98 -1.93 24.63
CA GLU A 52 -7.78 -2.27 25.42
C GLU A 52 -7.12 -1.01 25.97
N LEU A 53 -6.93 0.03 25.15
CA LEU A 53 -6.37 1.30 25.59
C LEU A 53 -7.26 1.98 26.64
N ALA A 54 -8.58 1.95 26.48
CA ALA A 54 -9.53 2.47 27.47
C ALA A 54 -9.51 1.66 28.77
N GLN A 55 -9.26 0.35 28.71
CA GLN A 55 -9.09 -0.50 29.88
C GLN A 55 -7.78 -0.19 30.60
N GLN A 56 -6.67 -0.03 29.86
CA GLN A 56 -5.38 0.40 30.40
C GLN A 56 -5.46 1.79 31.04
N ALA A 57 -6.15 2.74 30.41
CA ALA A 57 -6.36 4.08 30.96
C ALA A 57 -7.18 4.04 32.27
N ARG A 58 -8.19 3.15 32.36
CA ARG A 58 -8.95 2.93 33.61
C ARG A 58 -8.11 2.30 34.70
N LEU A 59 -7.26 1.32 34.37
CA LEU A 59 -6.34 0.70 35.33
C LEU A 59 -5.28 1.70 35.82
N ALA A 60 -4.72 2.52 34.92
CA ALA A 60 -3.78 3.58 35.26
C ALA A 60 -4.43 4.71 36.08
N GLY A 61 -5.67 5.09 35.75
CA GLY A 61 -6.46 6.06 36.52
C GLY A 61 -6.89 5.55 37.89
N GLY A 62 -7.21 4.26 38.01
CA GLY A 62 -7.53 3.60 39.28
C GLY A 62 -6.32 3.45 40.20
N ALA A 63 -5.13 3.16 39.65
CA ALA A 63 -3.88 3.10 40.41
C ALA A 63 -3.53 4.44 41.08
N ASN A 64 -3.80 5.56 40.40
CA ASN A 64 -3.61 6.90 40.97
C ASN A 64 -4.64 7.25 42.08
N ALA A 65 -5.87 6.74 41.99
CA ALA A 65 -6.89 6.95 43.01
C ALA A 65 -6.62 6.17 44.31
N VAL A 66 -6.11 4.94 44.20
CA VAL A 66 -5.73 4.11 45.37
C VAL A 66 -4.46 4.64 46.04
N ALA A 67 -3.49 5.16 45.27
CA ALA A 67 -2.30 5.81 45.80
C ALA A 67 -2.62 7.09 46.59
N HIS A 68 -3.55 7.92 46.10
CA HIS A 68 -3.98 9.13 46.82
C HIS A 68 -4.87 8.85 48.04
N GLY A 69 -5.72 7.81 47.99
CA GLY A 69 -6.53 7.40 49.14
C GLY A 69 -5.69 6.86 50.31
N SER A 70 -4.64 6.10 50.00
CA SER A 70 -3.75 5.53 51.02
C SER A 70 -2.80 6.55 51.65
N GLN A 71 -2.43 7.61 50.93
CA GLN A 71 -1.67 8.74 51.50
C GLN A 71 -2.52 9.65 52.39
N ARG A 72 -3.80 9.86 52.06
CA ARG A 72 -4.70 10.70 52.85
C ARG A 72 -5.08 10.04 54.19
N ALA A 73 -5.34 8.73 54.19
CA ALA A 73 -5.60 7.97 55.42
C ALA A 73 -4.37 7.86 56.34
N ALA A 74 -3.16 7.84 55.78
CA ALA A 74 -1.92 7.85 56.57
C ALA A 74 -1.59 9.22 57.18
N HIS A 75 -2.09 10.32 56.59
CA HIS A 75 -1.84 11.69 57.08
C HIS A 75 -2.82 12.13 58.18
N GLU A 76 -3.98 11.47 58.30
CA GLU A 76 -5.05 11.83 59.25
C GLU A 76 -4.93 11.07 60.59
N ALA A 77 -4.15 9.98 60.64
CA ALA A 77 -3.90 9.20 61.87
C ALA A 77 -2.75 9.74 62.75
N ALA A 78 -2.07 10.83 62.33
CA ALA A 78 -0.90 11.38 63.02
C ALA A 78 -1.10 12.81 63.55
N HIS A 79 -2.34 13.29 63.66
CA HIS A 79 -2.65 14.62 64.17
C HIS A 79 -3.51 14.53 65.44
N ASP A 80 -2.89 14.08 66.54
CA ASP A 80 -3.38 14.41 67.87
C ASP A 80 -2.20 14.74 68.79
N ALA A 81 -2.32 15.91 69.43
CA ALA A 81 -1.49 16.53 70.47
C ALA A 81 -0.28 17.44 70.09
N PRO A 82 -0.04 18.53 70.87
CA PRO A 82 0.45 19.81 70.36
C PRO A 82 1.79 20.29 70.97
N ALA A 83 2.47 21.27 70.34
CA ALA A 83 3.09 22.43 71.00
C ALA A 83 4.00 23.28 70.07
N HIS A 84 3.63 24.56 69.95
CA HIS A 84 4.44 25.80 69.94
C HIS A 84 5.74 25.95 69.11
N GLY A 85 5.68 26.96 68.21
CA GLY A 85 6.72 27.98 67.94
C GLY A 85 7.98 27.50 67.22
N SER A 86 8.58 28.16 66.24
CA SER A 86 8.56 29.57 65.85
C SER A 86 9.31 29.72 64.52
N HIS A 87 8.78 30.59 63.66
CA HIS A 87 9.46 31.44 62.66
C HIS A 87 10.16 30.77 61.47
N GLY A 88 9.81 31.28 60.29
CA GLY A 88 10.11 30.69 59.01
C GLY A 88 11.47 31.09 58.45
N ALA A 89 11.98 30.19 57.62
CA ALA A 89 12.75 30.51 56.43
C ALA A 89 12.48 29.40 55.42
N ALA A 90 11.75 29.74 54.35
CA ALA A 90 11.43 28.85 53.26
C ALA A 90 12.71 28.53 52.46
N HIS A 91 13.19 27.29 52.55
CA HIS A 91 14.12 26.71 51.57
C HIS A 91 13.68 25.28 51.25
N ALA A 92 13.48 25.02 49.95
CA ALA A 92 13.09 23.71 49.42
C ALA A 92 14.23 22.68 49.61
N PRO A 93 13.93 21.43 50.00
CA PRO A 93 14.96 20.41 50.16
C PRO A 93 15.31 19.78 48.81
N GLY A 94 16.60 19.80 48.46
CA GLY A 94 17.23 18.64 47.83
C GLY A 94 17.46 18.63 46.33
N TYR A 95 17.93 19.72 45.70
CA TYR A 95 18.67 19.55 44.44
C TYR A 95 20.14 19.23 44.74
N VAL A 96 20.51 17.97 44.56
CA VAL A 96 21.91 17.52 44.56
C VAL A 96 22.34 17.44 43.08
N PRO A 97 23.36 18.16 42.62
CA PRO A 97 23.85 18.00 41.25
C PRO A 97 24.36 16.56 41.07
N THR A 98 23.77 15.84 40.13
CA THR A 98 24.23 14.52 39.70
C THR A 98 25.73 14.57 39.42
N PRO A 99 26.58 13.70 39.99
CA PRO A 99 27.99 13.69 39.64
C PRO A 99 28.14 13.40 38.15
N ALA A 100 29.07 14.11 37.50
CA ALA A 100 29.35 13.98 36.08
C ALA A 100 29.53 12.50 35.71
N ALA A 101 28.54 11.96 34.99
CA ALA A 101 28.62 10.62 34.45
C ALA A 101 29.90 10.55 33.61
N GLY A 102 30.75 9.57 33.92
CA GLY A 102 32.01 9.33 33.22
C GLY A 102 31.81 9.10 31.71
N PRO A 103 32.90 8.89 30.95
CA PRO A 103 32.86 8.84 29.50
C PRO A 103 31.79 7.86 29.00
N VAL A 104 30.73 8.43 28.42
CA VAL A 104 29.60 7.69 27.83
C VAL A 104 30.18 6.86 26.70
N ARG A 105 30.15 5.53 26.86
CA ARG A 105 30.56 4.61 25.79
C ARG A 105 29.63 4.81 24.59
N PRO A 106 30.15 4.92 23.35
CA PRO A 106 29.31 5.03 22.18
C PRO A 106 28.42 3.78 22.05
N ILE A 107 27.11 3.99 21.91
CA ILE A 107 26.16 2.95 21.55
C ILE A 107 26.47 2.60 20.08
N ALA A 108 26.82 1.34 19.81
CA ALA A 108 27.01 0.88 18.44
C ALA A 108 25.67 0.95 17.69
N THR A 109 25.51 1.93 16.81
CA THR A 109 24.28 2.17 16.02
C THR A 109 24.20 1.35 14.73
N HIS A 110 25.06 0.35 14.56
CA HIS A 110 25.02 -0.51 13.37
C HIS A 110 23.91 -1.55 13.52
N SER A 111 22.73 -1.21 13.04
CA SER A 111 21.70 -2.20 12.70
C SER A 111 22.17 -2.97 11.44
N PRO A 112 22.12 -4.31 11.43
CA PRO A 112 22.42 -5.08 10.23
C PRO A 112 21.47 -4.65 9.10
N ALA A 113 22.01 -4.39 7.92
CA ALA A 113 21.26 -3.81 6.80
C ALA A 113 20.08 -4.67 6.32
N ILE A 114 20.09 -5.97 6.63
CA ILE A 114 19.02 -6.90 6.30
C ILE A 114 18.89 -7.95 7.41
N THR A 115 17.71 -8.08 8.00
CA THR A 115 17.43 -9.10 9.01
C THR A 115 17.01 -10.44 8.37
N PRO A 116 17.22 -11.61 9.01
CA PRO A 116 16.77 -12.90 8.47
C PRO A 116 15.25 -12.96 8.29
N ARG A 117 14.49 -12.17 9.06
CA ARG A 117 13.04 -12.01 8.90
C ARG A 117 12.71 -11.27 7.61
N GLU A 118 13.44 -10.20 7.28
CA GLU A 118 13.29 -9.47 6.02
C GLU A 118 13.65 -10.33 4.82
N LEU A 119 14.70 -11.16 4.90
CA LEU A 119 15.02 -12.12 3.85
C LEU A 119 13.88 -13.12 3.60
N ARG A 120 13.24 -13.63 4.67
CA ARG A 120 12.08 -14.53 4.53
C ARG A 120 10.87 -13.82 3.91
N LEU A 121 10.61 -12.58 4.31
CA LEU A 121 9.53 -11.77 3.74
C LEU A 121 9.79 -11.42 2.28
N LEU A 122 11.03 -11.08 1.93
CA LEU A 122 11.44 -10.78 0.56
C LEU A 122 11.37 -12.03 -0.32
N ALA A 123 11.83 -13.18 0.18
CA ALA A 123 11.71 -14.46 -0.51
C ALA A 123 10.24 -14.86 -0.71
N ALA A 124 9.38 -14.68 0.30
CA ALA A 124 7.95 -14.93 0.18
C ALA A 124 7.29 -14.01 -0.86
N ALA A 125 7.60 -12.70 -0.83
CA ALA A 125 7.10 -11.75 -1.79
C ALA A 125 7.56 -12.06 -3.23
N ALA A 126 8.84 -12.41 -3.41
CA ALA A 126 9.37 -12.84 -4.70
C ALA A 126 8.70 -14.13 -5.19
N GLY A 127 8.45 -15.09 -4.30
CA GLY A 127 7.72 -16.32 -4.61
C GLY A 127 6.29 -16.03 -5.09
N ILE A 128 5.54 -15.19 -4.38
CA ILE A 128 4.17 -14.80 -4.76
C ILE A 128 4.18 -14.06 -6.11
N ALA A 129 5.16 -13.18 -6.35
CA ALA A 129 5.30 -12.47 -7.61
C ALA A 129 5.57 -13.42 -8.79
N LEU A 130 6.42 -14.43 -8.60
CA LEU A 130 6.69 -15.44 -9.63
C LEU A 130 5.47 -16.32 -9.90
N ILE A 131 4.78 -16.77 -8.85
CA ILE A 131 3.57 -17.61 -9.02
C ILE A 131 2.48 -16.82 -9.73
N SER A 132 2.24 -15.57 -9.35
CA SER A 132 1.24 -14.73 -10.01
C SER A 132 1.61 -14.45 -11.48
N ALA A 133 2.88 -14.18 -11.78
CA ALA A 133 3.35 -14.06 -13.16
C ALA A 133 3.10 -15.34 -13.97
N LEU A 134 3.36 -16.52 -13.41
CA LEU A 134 3.12 -17.81 -14.07
C LEU A 134 1.62 -18.07 -14.28
N VAL A 135 0.76 -17.72 -13.33
CA VAL A 135 -0.70 -17.83 -13.48
C VAL A 135 -1.21 -16.90 -14.58
N VAL A 136 -0.70 -15.67 -14.65
CA VAL A 136 -1.08 -14.72 -15.72
C VAL A 136 -0.59 -15.21 -17.08
N LEU A 137 0.67 -15.66 -17.19
CA LEU A 137 1.20 -16.18 -18.45
C LEU A 137 0.49 -17.47 -18.89
N GLY A 138 0.24 -18.37 -17.95
CA GLY A 138 -0.50 -19.62 -18.18
C GLY A 138 -1.96 -19.36 -18.55
N GLY A 139 -2.62 -18.41 -17.89
CA GLY A 139 -3.96 -17.95 -18.24
C GLY A 139 -4.00 -17.32 -19.63
N GLN A 140 -3.06 -16.43 -19.95
CA GLN A 140 -2.94 -15.87 -21.30
C GLN A 140 -2.70 -16.94 -22.36
N ALA A 141 -1.90 -17.98 -22.08
CA ALA A 141 -1.67 -19.07 -23.00
C ALA A 141 -2.89 -20.01 -23.14
N ALA A 142 -3.62 -20.25 -22.06
CA ALA A 142 -4.81 -21.11 -22.06
C ALA A 142 -6.04 -20.43 -22.68
N PHE A 143 -6.16 -19.09 -22.54
CA PHE A 143 -7.32 -18.32 -22.98
C PHE A 143 -7.06 -17.44 -24.22
N ARG A 144 -5.82 -17.27 -24.68
CA ARG A 144 -5.57 -16.70 -26.01
C ARG A 144 -6.10 -17.66 -27.06
N LYS A 145 -7.20 -17.28 -27.68
CA LYS A 145 -7.52 -17.76 -29.03
C LYS A 145 -6.27 -17.52 -29.89
N PRO A 146 -5.82 -18.50 -30.68
CA PRO A 146 -4.73 -18.27 -31.63
C PRO A 146 -5.11 -17.02 -32.43
N ALA A 147 -4.15 -16.10 -32.59
CA ALA A 147 -4.36 -14.90 -33.39
C ALA A 147 -5.03 -15.35 -34.70
N PRO A 148 -6.12 -14.69 -35.13
CA PRO A 148 -6.79 -15.08 -36.37
C PRO A 148 -5.72 -15.19 -37.43
N ALA A 149 -5.54 -16.40 -37.98
CA ALA A 149 -4.64 -16.61 -39.09
C ALA A 149 -4.96 -15.53 -40.11
N LEU A 150 -3.92 -14.85 -40.64
CA LEU A 150 -4.08 -13.80 -41.64
C LEU A 150 -5.19 -14.24 -42.60
N SER A 151 -6.27 -13.45 -42.68
CA SER A 151 -7.35 -13.79 -43.60
C SER A 151 -6.75 -13.97 -44.99
N ALA A 152 -7.31 -14.87 -45.81
CA ALA A 152 -6.78 -15.14 -47.13
C ALA A 152 -6.60 -13.85 -47.96
N GLU A 153 -7.45 -12.86 -47.73
CA GLU A 153 -7.37 -11.52 -48.30
C GLU A 153 -6.18 -10.71 -47.78
N GLN A 154 -5.91 -10.69 -46.48
CA GLN A 154 -4.73 -10.01 -45.90
C GLN A 154 -3.43 -10.66 -46.34
N ALA A 155 -3.38 -12.00 -46.42
CA ALA A 155 -2.21 -12.71 -46.93
C ALA A 155 -1.95 -12.38 -48.41
N GLN A 156 -3.00 -12.28 -49.23
CA GLN A 156 -2.87 -11.85 -50.62
C GLN A 156 -2.47 -10.36 -50.74
N ALA A 157 -2.98 -9.49 -49.88
CA ALA A 157 -2.61 -8.09 -49.85
C ALA A 157 -1.11 -7.90 -49.56
N LEU A 158 -0.56 -8.66 -48.60
CA LEU A 158 0.87 -8.67 -48.29
C LEU A 158 1.71 -9.18 -49.48
N GLN A 159 1.28 -10.26 -50.15
CA GLN A 159 1.99 -10.75 -51.33
C GLN A 159 1.95 -9.77 -52.51
N ARG A 160 0.85 -9.03 -52.67
CA ARG A 160 0.75 -7.96 -53.69
C ARG A 160 1.64 -6.78 -53.33
N ALA A 161 1.68 -6.39 -52.06
CA ALA A 161 2.57 -5.34 -51.57
C ALA A 161 4.05 -5.68 -51.83
N ASP A 162 4.48 -6.91 -51.50
CA ASP A 162 5.85 -7.36 -51.77
C ASP A 162 6.21 -7.35 -53.27
N LYS A 163 5.26 -7.75 -54.13
CA LYS A 163 5.46 -7.72 -55.58
C LYS A 163 5.57 -6.28 -56.11
N LEU A 164 4.72 -5.39 -55.61
CA LEU A 164 4.75 -3.98 -55.96
C LEU A 164 6.04 -3.31 -55.49
N GLU A 165 6.52 -3.63 -54.28
CA GLU A 165 7.77 -3.10 -53.75
C GLU A 165 8.97 -3.55 -54.59
N LYS A 166 9.04 -4.84 -54.95
CA LYS A 166 10.08 -5.36 -55.87
C LYS A 166 10.00 -4.73 -57.25
N ALA A 167 8.79 -4.54 -57.78
CA ALA A 167 8.61 -3.84 -59.05
C ALA A 167 9.05 -2.37 -58.95
N LEU A 168 8.80 -1.71 -57.81
CA LEU A 168 9.25 -0.34 -57.54
C LEU A 168 10.78 -0.24 -57.50
N GLN A 169 11.44 -1.20 -56.85
CA GLN A 169 12.90 -1.24 -56.76
C GLN A 169 13.55 -1.44 -58.16
N ASN A 170 12.87 -2.16 -59.05
CA ASN A 170 13.29 -2.36 -60.44
C ASN A 170 12.95 -1.18 -61.37
N LEU A 171 12.14 -0.20 -60.94
CA LEU A 171 11.84 1.00 -61.72
C LEU A 171 13.03 1.98 -61.70
N ASP A 172 13.16 2.73 -62.78
CA ASP A 172 14.17 3.76 -62.97
C ASP A 172 14.09 4.82 -61.84
N PRO A 173 15.22 5.32 -61.26
CA PRO A 173 15.19 6.19 -60.09
C PRO A 173 14.43 7.51 -60.31
N LYS A 174 14.39 8.00 -61.56
CA LYS A 174 13.65 9.21 -61.93
C LYS A 174 12.14 9.04 -61.81
N LEU A 175 11.60 7.87 -62.16
CA LEU A 175 10.20 7.54 -62.01
C LEU A 175 9.84 7.36 -60.53
N ARG A 176 10.68 6.65 -59.76
CA ARG A 176 10.49 6.49 -58.29
C ARG A 176 10.37 7.82 -57.55
N ALA A 177 11.10 8.85 -57.95
CA ALA A 177 11.03 10.18 -57.35
C ALA A 177 9.74 10.95 -57.72
N GLN A 178 9.09 10.62 -58.84
CA GLN A 178 7.88 11.29 -59.32
C GLN A 178 6.59 10.64 -58.79
N LEU A 179 6.58 9.33 -58.55
CA LEU A 179 5.43 8.60 -58.00
C LEU A 179 4.82 9.18 -56.70
N PRO A 180 5.60 9.54 -55.65
CA PRO A 180 5.02 10.10 -54.43
C PRO A 180 4.40 11.49 -54.65
N ALA A 181 4.86 12.24 -55.67
CA ALA A 181 4.33 13.55 -56.00
C ALA A 181 3.01 13.46 -56.80
N ASP A 182 2.82 12.40 -57.60
CA ASP A 182 1.58 12.19 -58.35
C ASP A 182 0.49 11.46 -57.56
N LEU A 183 0.84 10.65 -56.55
CA LEU A 183 -0.13 10.02 -55.64
C LEU A 183 -0.73 10.97 -54.59
N GLN A 184 -0.18 12.17 -54.43
CA GLN A 184 -0.65 13.20 -53.50
C GLN A 184 -1.57 14.27 -54.15
N LYS A 185 -1.84 14.15 -55.46
CA LYS A 185 -2.85 14.94 -56.17
C LYS A 185 -4.21 14.23 -56.15
#